data_AF-A0AAI8F127-F1
#
_entry.id   AF-A0AAI8F127-F1
#
_cell.length_a   1.000
_cell.length_b   1.000
_cell.length_c   1.000
_cell.angle_alpha   90.00
_cell.angle_beta   90.00
_cell.angle_gamma   90.00
#
_symmetry.space_group_name_H-M   'P 1'
#
loop_
_entity.id
_entity.type
_entity.pdbx_description
1 polymer ?
#
loop_
_entity_poly.entity_id
_entity_poly.type
_entity_poly.pdbx_seq_one_letter_code
_entity_poly.pdbx_strand_id
1 'polypeptide(L)'
;MELKIINMENCYGIGKMKEILNFSQANSYLLYAQNGVFKTSFAKSLTDLINSEMPKDNFYPNRESKIEIEFNGNIISKENVAVFHSYDEKFSSEDSVTNFMAKSELKQRYDNILSELEKEKKALLKSLKSGFDSVFDYEKAIKTIFKNKSFYEILDNHLTDIENSEEHYSFKYHDIFDKLGIVKDFVNENRDLIEQYFNKYKELLSLSKVFKHTEIGDFGTNHANDLKKALENGRFFKANHSLMIAEEEIKNYNKLSEIFEEEKNKILNNENLKNSFANIEKVINANKELKAFKDAINRDNTLLTELLNYDSFREKVLFSYLKQFIQNVRSLVELYREKKPEIEEIIKQANKDQKE
;
A
#
# COMPACT_ATOMS: atom_id res chain seq x y z
N MET A 1 -29.75 8.70 -28.87
CA MET A 1 -30.51 7.46 -28.64
C MET A 1 -29.56 6.36 -29.00
N GLU A 2 -28.88 5.77 -28.02
CA GLU A 2 -27.79 4.82 -28.25
C GLU A 2 -28.32 3.40 -28.05
N LEU A 3 -28.81 2.80 -29.13
CA LEU A 3 -29.41 1.47 -29.09
C LEU A 3 -28.35 0.43 -29.41
N LYS A 4 -28.16 -0.52 -28.49
CA LYS A 4 -27.32 -1.69 -28.69
C LYS A 4 -28.18 -2.93 -28.85
N ILE A 5 -28.06 -3.61 -29.97
CA ILE A 5 -28.76 -4.87 -30.24
C ILE A 5 -27.74 -6.00 -30.05
N ILE A 6 -28.05 -6.95 -29.18
CA ILE A 6 -27.26 -8.14 -28.96
C ILE A 6 -28.06 -9.32 -29.47
N ASN A 7 -27.58 -9.97 -30.52
CA ASN A 7 -28.19 -11.14 -31.12
C ASN A 7 -27.21 -12.31 -31.10
N MET A 8 -27.52 -13.36 -30.34
CA MET A 8 -26.65 -14.52 -30.15
C MET A 8 -27.44 -15.82 -30.25
N GLU A 9 -26.91 -16.79 -30.99
CA GLU A 9 -27.49 -18.15 -31.10
C GLU A 9 -26.39 -19.21 -31.01
N ASN A 10 -26.69 -20.31 -30.31
CA ASN A 10 -25.81 -21.48 -30.10
C ASN A 10 -24.39 -21.17 -29.57
N CYS A 11 -24.23 -20.12 -28.76
CA CYS A 11 -22.93 -19.67 -28.29
C CYS A 11 -22.63 -20.17 -26.86
N TYR A 12 -21.78 -21.19 -26.68
CA TYR A 12 -21.39 -21.72 -25.37
C TYR A 12 -22.55 -22.02 -24.41
N GLY A 13 -23.67 -22.52 -24.91
CA GLY A 13 -24.88 -22.82 -24.12
C GLY A 13 -25.94 -21.71 -24.14
N ILE A 14 -25.65 -20.54 -24.74
CA ILE A 14 -26.67 -19.55 -25.09
C ILE A 14 -27.40 -20.07 -26.33
N GLY A 15 -28.62 -20.61 -26.13
CA GLY A 15 -29.43 -21.15 -27.22
C GLY A 15 -29.85 -20.08 -28.22
N LYS A 16 -30.58 -19.07 -27.75
CA LYS A 16 -30.98 -17.89 -28.53
C LYS A 16 -31.23 -16.71 -27.59
N MET A 17 -30.66 -15.56 -27.92
CA MET A 17 -30.80 -14.32 -27.18
C MET A 17 -30.89 -13.17 -28.18
N LYS A 18 -31.92 -12.34 -28.05
CA LYS A 18 -32.03 -11.09 -28.79
C LYS A 18 -32.50 -10.00 -27.84
N GLU A 19 -31.57 -9.18 -27.38
CA GLU A 19 -31.83 -8.12 -26.41
C GLU A 19 -31.48 -6.74 -26.98
N ILE A 20 -32.25 -5.74 -26.56
CA ILE A 20 -32.03 -4.34 -26.93
C ILE A 20 -31.71 -3.54 -25.66
N LEU A 21 -30.50 -3.00 -25.59
CA LEU A 21 -30.04 -2.14 -24.49
C LEU A 21 -30.09 -0.67 -24.95
N ASN A 22 -30.67 0.21 -24.13
CA ASN A 22 -30.90 1.62 -24.46
C ASN A 22 -30.04 2.55 -23.60
N PHE A 23 -28.88 2.94 -24.11
CA PHE A 23 -27.92 3.77 -23.40
C PHE A 23 -28.31 5.27 -23.30
N SER A 24 -29.54 5.66 -23.67
CA SER A 24 -29.99 7.07 -23.55
C SER A 24 -30.16 7.56 -22.12
N GLN A 25 -30.39 6.66 -21.16
CA GLN A 25 -30.61 7.01 -19.74
C GLN A 25 -29.46 6.59 -18.83
N ALA A 26 -28.65 5.61 -19.25
CA ALA A 26 -27.54 5.08 -18.48
C ALA A 26 -26.43 4.56 -19.38
N ASN A 27 -25.18 4.86 -19.03
CA ASN A 27 -23.99 4.46 -19.79
C ASN A 27 -23.52 3.04 -19.44
N SER A 28 -24.21 2.37 -18.52
CA SER A 28 -23.87 1.04 -18.01
C SER A 28 -25.13 0.20 -17.77
N TYR A 29 -24.98 -1.10 -17.99
CA TYR A 29 -26.05 -2.08 -17.80
C TYR A 29 -25.56 -3.23 -16.95
N LEU A 30 -26.40 -3.67 -16.01
CA LEU A 30 -26.17 -4.88 -15.22
C LEU A 30 -26.97 -6.03 -15.81
N LEU A 31 -26.28 -7.02 -16.38
CA LEU A 31 -26.89 -8.25 -16.85
C LEU A 31 -26.90 -9.29 -15.71
N TYR A 32 -28.07 -9.54 -15.16
CA TYR A 32 -28.26 -10.52 -14.09
C TYR A 32 -28.71 -11.87 -14.65
N ALA A 33 -28.01 -12.94 -14.27
CA ALA A 33 -28.34 -14.30 -14.68
C ALA A 33 -27.88 -15.33 -13.64
N GLN A 34 -28.49 -16.51 -13.68
CA GLN A 34 -28.12 -17.64 -12.81
C GLN A 34 -26.69 -18.13 -13.11
N ASN A 35 -26.01 -18.64 -12.08
CA ASN A 35 -24.66 -19.16 -12.19
C ASN A 35 -24.59 -20.34 -13.16
N GLY A 36 -23.56 -20.40 -14.01
CA GLY A 36 -23.30 -21.51 -14.92
C GLY A 36 -24.05 -21.51 -16.26
N VAL A 37 -24.93 -20.52 -16.51
CA VAL A 37 -25.80 -20.52 -17.70
C VAL A 37 -25.42 -19.45 -18.73
N PHE A 38 -25.17 -18.22 -18.27
CA PHE A 38 -25.08 -17.06 -19.16
C PHE A 38 -23.77 -16.29 -19.03
N LYS A 39 -23.40 -15.83 -17.83
CA LYS A 39 -22.31 -14.84 -17.64
C LYS A 39 -20.99 -15.28 -18.27
N THR A 40 -20.57 -16.50 -17.98
CA THR A 40 -19.32 -17.07 -18.51
C THR A 40 -19.41 -17.33 -20.01
N SER A 41 -20.55 -17.84 -20.48
CA SER A 41 -20.78 -18.11 -21.91
C SER A 41 -20.77 -16.83 -22.72
N PHE A 42 -21.45 -15.79 -22.24
CA PHE A 42 -21.49 -14.46 -22.83
C PHE A 42 -20.10 -13.84 -22.89
N ALA A 43 -19.33 -13.90 -21.79
CA ALA A 43 -17.95 -13.43 -21.78
C ALA A 43 -17.08 -14.17 -22.80
N LYS A 44 -17.13 -15.51 -22.84
CA LYS A 44 -16.37 -16.31 -23.81
C LYS A 44 -16.74 -16.00 -25.26
N SER A 45 -18.02 -15.83 -25.56
CA SER A 45 -18.47 -15.49 -26.91
C SER A 45 -17.96 -14.13 -27.37
N LEU A 46 -17.90 -13.15 -26.46
CA LEU A 46 -17.28 -11.86 -26.75
C LEU A 46 -15.76 -11.97 -26.91
N THR A 47 -15.10 -12.82 -26.12
CA THR A 47 -13.65 -13.09 -26.26
C THR A 47 -13.33 -13.69 -27.63
N ASP A 48 -14.12 -14.65 -28.11
CA ASP A 48 -13.93 -15.25 -29.43
C ASP A 48 -14.14 -14.21 -30.54
N LEU A 49 -15.17 -13.36 -30.40
CA LEU A 49 -15.41 -12.25 -31.33
C LEU A 49 -14.19 -11.31 -31.43
N ILE A 50 -13.55 -10.99 -30.30
CA ILE A 50 -12.32 -10.18 -30.27
C ILE A 50 -11.18 -10.91 -31.01
N ASN A 51 -11.02 -12.21 -30.78
CA ASN A 51 -10.00 -13.05 -31.40
C ASN A 51 -10.28 -13.37 -32.88
N SER A 52 -11.38 -12.87 -33.46
CA SER A 52 -11.84 -13.22 -34.81
C SER A 52 -12.13 -14.72 -34.97
N GLU A 53 -12.52 -15.37 -33.88
CA GLU A 53 -13.00 -16.76 -33.84
C GLU A 53 -14.52 -16.78 -33.74
N MET A 54 -15.16 -17.77 -34.38
CA MET A 54 -16.61 -17.95 -34.21
C MET A 54 -16.88 -18.77 -32.94
N PRO A 55 -17.77 -18.30 -32.05
CA PRO A 55 -18.19 -19.09 -30.90
C PRO A 55 -18.84 -20.39 -31.36
N LYS A 56 -18.88 -21.39 -30.47
CA LYS A 56 -19.47 -22.70 -30.78
C LYS A 56 -20.30 -23.26 -29.64
N ASP A 57 -21.21 -24.16 -29.99
CA ASP A 57 -21.89 -25.02 -29.04
C ASP A 57 -21.00 -26.24 -28.73
N ASN A 58 -20.53 -26.36 -27.48
CA ASN A 58 -19.69 -27.47 -27.06
C ASN A 58 -20.44 -28.80 -26.97
N PHE A 59 -21.76 -28.77 -26.77
CA PHE A 59 -22.59 -29.98 -26.68
C PHE A 59 -23.07 -30.43 -28.06
N TYR A 60 -23.32 -29.50 -28.97
CA TYR A 60 -23.81 -29.78 -30.32
C TYR A 60 -22.94 -29.09 -31.40
N PRO A 61 -21.75 -29.64 -31.72
CA PRO A 61 -20.77 -28.99 -32.59
C PRO A 61 -21.27 -28.69 -34.02
N ASN A 62 -22.31 -29.40 -34.47
CA ASN A 62 -22.89 -29.23 -35.82
C ASN A 62 -23.89 -28.06 -35.89
N ARG A 63 -24.19 -27.38 -34.78
CA ARG A 63 -25.06 -26.20 -34.79
C ARG A 63 -24.27 -24.97 -35.23
N GLU A 64 -24.80 -24.26 -36.23
CA GLU A 64 -24.27 -22.96 -36.60
C GLU A 64 -24.48 -21.97 -35.46
N SER A 65 -23.38 -21.32 -35.08
CA SER A 65 -23.38 -20.30 -34.03
C SER A 65 -23.45 -18.92 -34.67
N LYS A 66 -24.16 -18.01 -34.01
CA LYS A 66 -24.38 -16.66 -34.50
C LYS A 66 -24.10 -15.67 -33.39
N ILE A 67 -23.31 -14.64 -33.69
CA ILE A 67 -23.10 -13.51 -32.80
C ILE A 67 -23.11 -12.23 -33.64
N GLU A 68 -24.04 -11.35 -33.36
CA GLU A 68 -24.19 -10.04 -33.99
C GLU A 68 -24.42 -9.02 -32.88
N ILE A 69 -23.56 -8.02 -32.81
CA ILE A 69 -23.69 -6.93 -31.87
C ILE A 69 -23.67 -5.64 -32.67
N GLU A 70 -24.78 -4.91 -32.62
CA GLU A 70 -24.95 -3.65 -33.32
C GLU A 70 -25.03 -2.50 -32.32
N PHE A 71 -24.44 -1.36 -32.66
CA PHE A 71 -24.57 -0.10 -31.95
C PHE A 71 -24.98 0.98 -32.93
N ASN A 72 -26.14 1.61 -32.70
CA ASN A 72 -26.73 2.61 -33.61
C ASN A 72 -26.88 2.14 -35.06
N GLY A 73 -27.18 0.86 -35.27
CA GLY A 73 -27.35 0.25 -36.59
C GLY A 73 -26.04 -0.11 -37.31
N ASN A 74 -24.88 0.10 -36.67
CA ASN A 74 -23.59 -0.34 -37.17
C ASN A 74 -23.11 -1.57 -36.39
N ILE A 75 -22.56 -2.56 -37.08
CA ILE A 75 -21.92 -3.72 -36.44
C ILE A 75 -20.71 -3.23 -35.65
N ILE A 76 -20.62 -3.60 -34.38
CA ILE A 76 -19.48 -3.22 -33.52
C ILE A 76 -18.23 -3.94 -34.03
N SER A 77 -17.17 -3.17 -34.27
CA SER A 77 -15.87 -3.72 -34.64
C SER A 77 -15.18 -4.35 -33.43
N LYS A 78 -14.34 -5.38 -33.65
CA LYS A 78 -13.64 -6.07 -32.57
C LYS A 78 -12.76 -5.15 -31.72
N GLU A 79 -12.27 -4.07 -32.31
CA GLU A 79 -11.45 -3.04 -31.65
C GLU A 79 -12.26 -2.24 -30.61
N ASN A 80 -13.60 -2.27 -30.69
CA ASN A 80 -14.53 -1.58 -29.79
C ASN A 80 -15.16 -2.50 -28.73
N VAL A 81 -14.64 -3.73 -28.58
CA VAL A 81 -15.12 -4.70 -27.59
C VAL A 81 -13.97 -5.11 -26.68
N ALA A 82 -14.19 -5.00 -25.37
CA ALA A 82 -13.28 -5.52 -24.35
C ALA A 82 -14.04 -6.40 -23.36
N VAL A 83 -13.44 -7.51 -22.94
CA VAL A 83 -14.01 -8.46 -21.99
C VAL A 83 -13.05 -8.60 -20.81
N PHE A 84 -13.55 -8.39 -19.61
CA PHE A 84 -12.78 -8.54 -18.37
C PHE A 84 -13.26 -9.80 -17.64
N HIS A 85 -12.37 -10.76 -17.43
CA HIS A 85 -12.69 -11.98 -16.69
C HIS A 85 -12.44 -11.77 -15.20
N SER A 86 -13.39 -12.22 -14.36
CA SER A 86 -13.32 -12.08 -12.89
C SER A 86 -12.14 -12.81 -12.23
N TYR A 87 -11.37 -13.59 -12.98
CA TYR A 87 -10.23 -14.37 -12.50
C TYR A 87 -8.87 -13.77 -12.90
N ASP A 88 -8.85 -12.69 -13.68
CA ASP A 88 -7.62 -11.99 -14.00
C ASP A 88 -7.24 -11.07 -12.83
N GLU A 89 -6.53 -11.64 -11.84
CA GLU A 89 -5.90 -10.90 -10.72
C GLU A 89 -4.86 -9.87 -11.18
N LYS A 90 -4.52 -9.85 -12.47
CA LYS A 90 -3.57 -8.90 -13.06
C LYS A 90 -4.17 -7.55 -13.43
N PHE A 91 -5.49 -7.37 -13.31
CA PHE A 91 -6.15 -6.16 -13.79
C PHE A 91 -5.89 -4.96 -12.86
N SER A 92 -5.09 -3.99 -13.33
CA SER A 92 -5.04 -2.65 -12.75
C SER A 92 -5.87 -1.67 -13.61
N SER A 93 -6.31 -0.55 -13.03
CA SER A 93 -6.97 0.54 -13.79
C SER A 93 -6.11 1.06 -14.95
N GLU A 94 -4.80 0.83 -14.91
CA GLU A 94 -3.84 1.22 -15.95
C GLU A 94 -3.95 0.31 -17.19
N ASP A 95 -4.25 -0.98 -17.03
CA ASP A 95 -4.52 -1.93 -18.14
C ASP A 95 -5.86 -1.66 -18.84
N SER A 96 -6.78 -0.98 -18.17
CA SER A 96 -8.06 -0.59 -18.78
C SER A 96 -7.84 0.49 -19.84
N VAL A 97 -6.94 1.45 -19.58
CA VAL A 97 -6.69 2.60 -20.46
C VAL A 97 -6.15 2.11 -21.81
N THR A 98 -5.20 1.17 -21.82
CA THR A 98 -4.54 0.65 -23.04
C THR A 98 -5.46 -0.15 -23.95
N ASN A 99 -6.47 -0.83 -23.40
CA ASN A 99 -7.47 -1.54 -24.18
C ASN A 99 -8.47 -0.60 -24.87
N PHE A 100 -8.64 0.62 -24.36
CA PHE A 100 -9.48 1.65 -24.98
C PHE A 100 -8.76 2.45 -26.09
N MET A 101 -7.44 2.25 -26.28
CA MET A 101 -6.65 3.00 -27.25
C MET A 101 -6.66 2.29 -28.61
N ALA A 102 -7.50 2.75 -29.54
CA ALA A 102 -7.60 2.18 -30.88
C ALA A 102 -6.30 2.35 -31.71
N LYS A 103 -5.47 3.37 -31.40
CA LYS A 103 -4.20 3.63 -32.10
C LYS A 103 -3.03 2.89 -31.44
N SER A 104 -2.38 2.02 -32.20
CA SER A 104 -1.21 1.24 -31.76
C SER A 104 -0.05 2.11 -31.24
N GLU A 105 0.15 3.28 -31.84
CA GLU A 105 1.23 4.20 -31.42
C GLU A 105 0.98 4.84 -30.04
N LEU A 106 -0.26 5.29 -29.78
CA LEU A 106 -0.62 5.86 -28.47
C LEU A 106 -0.53 4.80 -27.37
N LYS A 107 -0.98 3.58 -27.67
CA LYS A 107 -0.84 2.43 -26.77
C LYS A 107 0.63 2.15 -26.46
N GLN A 108 1.48 2.08 -27.49
CA GLN A 108 2.91 1.80 -27.30
C GLN A 108 3.61 2.87 -26.45
N ARG A 109 3.29 4.15 -26.64
CA ARG A 109 3.83 5.23 -25.79
C ARG A 109 3.40 5.07 -24.33
N TYR A 110 2.12 4.80 -24.10
CA TYR A 110 1.58 4.56 -22.76
C TYR A 110 2.24 3.35 -22.07
N ASP A 111 2.32 2.22 -22.76
CA ASP A 111 2.95 0.99 -22.25
C ASP A 111 4.42 1.21 -21.89
N ASN A 112 5.15 1.99 -22.70
CA ASN A 112 6.54 2.33 -22.42
C ASN A 112 6.69 3.16 -21.13
N ILE A 113 5.83 4.17 -20.94
CA ILE A 113 5.82 5.00 -19.73
C ILE A 113 5.54 4.13 -18.49
N LEU A 114 4.53 3.28 -18.55
CA LEU A 114 4.20 2.40 -17.43
C LEU A 114 5.32 1.40 -17.13
N SER A 115 5.95 0.84 -18.17
CA SER A 115 7.08 -0.08 -18.01
C SER A 115 8.26 0.59 -17.28
N GLU A 116 8.53 1.85 -17.60
CA GLU A 116 9.57 2.65 -16.95
C GLU A 116 9.25 2.90 -15.46
N LEU A 117 8.02 3.35 -15.18
CA LEU A 117 7.53 3.56 -13.81
C LEU A 117 7.51 2.26 -12.99
N GLU A 118 7.10 1.15 -13.61
CA GLU A 118 7.03 -0.18 -12.98
C GLU A 118 8.43 -0.70 -12.62
N LYS A 119 9.43 -0.41 -13.45
CA LYS A 119 10.82 -0.79 -13.19
C LYS A 119 11.36 -0.12 -11.92
N GLU A 120 11.18 1.19 -11.79
CA GLU A 120 11.63 1.96 -10.62
C GLU A 120 10.82 1.58 -9.36
N LYS A 121 9.50 1.38 -9.51
CA LYS A 121 8.66 0.85 -8.41
C LYS A 121 9.16 -0.50 -7.92
N LYS A 122 9.45 -1.45 -8.82
CA LYS A 122 9.98 -2.77 -8.45
C LYS A 122 11.34 -2.66 -7.75
N ALA A 123 12.20 -1.73 -8.17
CA ALA A 123 13.47 -1.48 -7.50
C ALA A 123 13.26 -1.01 -6.05
N LEU A 124 12.38 -0.02 -5.83
CA LEU A 124 12.03 0.45 -4.48
C LEU A 124 11.44 -0.66 -3.60
N LEU A 125 10.46 -1.42 -4.12
CA LEU A 125 9.84 -2.52 -3.38
C LEU A 125 10.84 -3.64 -3.04
N LYS A 126 11.80 -3.91 -3.93
CA LYS A 126 12.89 -4.85 -3.67
C LYS A 126 13.79 -4.36 -2.53
N SER A 127 14.14 -3.07 -2.51
CA SER A 127 14.92 -2.47 -1.43
C SER A 127 14.22 -2.60 -0.08
N LEU A 128 12.92 -2.26 -0.01
CA LEU A 128 12.10 -2.42 1.20
C LEU A 128 12.05 -3.88 1.69
N LYS A 129 11.82 -4.83 0.77
CA LYS A 129 11.82 -6.27 1.08
C LYS A 129 13.17 -6.76 1.60
N SER A 130 14.27 -6.28 1.03
CA SER A 130 15.62 -6.65 1.51
C SER A 130 15.99 -5.99 2.83
N GLY A 131 15.48 -4.79 3.10
CA GLY A 131 15.83 -3.99 4.28
C GLY A 131 15.11 -4.42 5.55
N PHE A 132 13.85 -4.86 5.45
CA PHE A 132 13.00 -5.07 6.63
C PHE A 132 12.37 -6.46 6.65
N ASP A 133 11.62 -6.80 5.61
CA ASP A 133 10.80 -8.02 5.59
C ASP A 133 10.52 -8.47 4.17
N SER A 134 11.16 -9.57 3.78
CA SER A 134 11.14 -10.08 2.41
C SER A 134 9.81 -10.68 1.99
N VAL A 135 8.98 -11.08 2.96
CA VAL A 135 7.69 -11.76 2.74
C VAL A 135 6.53 -10.76 2.72
N PHE A 136 6.77 -9.53 3.17
CA PHE A 136 5.73 -8.51 3.25
C PHE A 136 5.44 -7.84 1.91
N ASP A 137 4.15 -7.57 1.68
CA ASP A 137 3.66 -6.89 0.49
C ASP A 137 3.46 -5.40 0.78
N TYR A 138 4.55 -4.63 0.66
CA TYR A 138 4.56 -3.20 0.90
C TYR A 138 3.64 -2.42 -0.06
N GLU A 139 3.52 -2.84 -1.32
CA GLU A 139 2.66 -2.17 -2.29
C GLU A 139 1.20 -2.26 -1.85
N LYS A 140 0.75 -3.47 -1.50
CA LYS A 140 -0.60 -3.67 -0.98
C LYS A 140 -0.82 -2.92 0.32
N ALA A 141 0.14 -2.93 1.24
CA ALA A 141 0.02 -2.24 2.52
C ALA A 141 -0.14 -0.73 2.35
N ILE A 142 0.72 -0.10 1.54
CA ILE A 142 0.67 1.32 1.20
C ILE A 142 -0.68 1.64 0.55
N LYS A 143 -1.10 0.91 -0.49
CA LYS A 143 -2.42 1.14 -1.14
C LYS A 143 -3.60 0.99 -0.18
N THR A 144 -3.52 0.07 0.78
CA THR A 144 -4.59 -0.16 1.77
C THR A 144 -4.72 0.99 2.75
N ILE A 145 -3.60 1.56 3.20
CA ILE A 145 -3.60 2.65 4.19
C ILE A 145 -4.10 3.95 3.56
N PHE A 146 -3.61 4.30 2.37
CA PHE A 146 -3.91 5.58 1.73
C PHE A 146 -5.11 5.56 0.77
N LYS A 147 -5.85 4.44 0.71
CA LYS A 147 -7.16 4.23 0.05
C LYS A 147 -7.32 4.84 -1.36
N ASN A 148 -7.28 3.98 -2.37
CA ASN A 148 -7.74 4.23 -3.75
C ASN A 148 -7.01 5.32 -4.54
N LYS A 149 -5.71 5.50 -4.29
CA LYS A 149 -4.80 6.20 -5.18
C LYS A 149 -3.78 5.22 -5.77
N SER A 150 -3.26 5.53 -6.95
CA SER A 150 -2.15 4.73 -7.50
C SER A 150 -0.95 4.80 -6.56
N PHE A 151 -0.06 3.80 -6.64
CA PHE A 151 1.14 3.77 -5.79
C PHE A 151 1.99 5.05 -5.97
N TYR A 152 2.10 5.53 -7.21
CA TYR A 152 2.86 6.72 -7.56
C TYR A 152 2.24 8.00 -6.98
N GLU A 153 0.92 8.15 -7.06
CA GLU A 153 0.21 9.28 -6.46
C GLU A 153 0.34 9.31 -4.94
N ILE A 154 0.35 8.15 -4.28
CA ILE A 154 0.55 8.07 -2.84
C ILE A 154 1.93 8.64 -2.48
N LEU A 155 2.98 8.16 -3.15
CA LEU A 155 4.33 8.66 -2.90
C LEU A 155 4.49 10.14 -3.23
N ASP A 156 3.88 10.60 -4.32
CA ASP A 156 3.91 12.01 -4.72
C ASP A 156 3.24 12.93 -3.68
N ASN A 157 2.03 12.56 -3.24
CA ASN A 157 1.27 13.34 -2.26
C ASN A 157 1.92 13.38 -0.88
N HIS A 158 2.64 12.32 -0.50
CA HIS A 158 3.24 12.17 0.83
C HIS A 158 4.77 12.32 0.80
N LEU A 159 5.37 12.80 -0.29
CA LEU A 159 6.83 12.92 -0.40
C LEU A 159 7.38 13.75 0.76
N THR A 160 6.75 14.89 1.07
CA THR A 160 7.17 15.77 2.17
C THR A 160 7.02 15.08 3.53
N ASP A 161 5.94 14.33 3.75
CA ASP A 161 5.74 13.59 5.01
C ASP A 161 6.80 12.49 5.19
N ILE A 162 7.10 11.76 4.12
CA ILE A 162 8.16 10.75 4.09
C ILE A 162 9.51 11.42 4.38
N GLU A 163 9.80 12.55 3.74
CA GLU A 163 11.04 13.30 3.95
C GLU A 163 11.17 13.85 5.37
N ASN A 164 10.07 14.26 5.98
CA ASN A 164 10.04 14.78 7.34
C ASN A 164 9.85 13.70 8.40
N SER A 165 9.78 12.41 8.01
CA SER A 165 9.76 11.31 8.97
C SER A 165 11.05 11.32 9.78
N GLU A 166 10.95 11.69 11.05
CA GLU A 166 12.10 11.79 11.97
C GLU A 166 12.48 10.42 12.52
N GLU A 167 11.49 9.60 12.87
CA GLU A 167 11.72 8.35 13.56
C GLU A 167 12.27 7.24 12.66
N HIS A 168 13.13 6.41 13.25
CA HIS A 168 13.74 5.27 12.58
C HIS A 168 13.28 3.93 13.17
N TYR A 169 12.49 3.19 12.41
CA TYR A 169 12.05 1.83 12.74
C TYR A 169 12.80 0.77 11.91
N SER A 170 13.06 -0.39 12.53
CA SER A 170 13.79 -1.50 11.90
C SER A 170 13.23 -2.89 12.21
N PHE A 171 12.13 -2.99 12.96
CA PHE A 171 11.45 -4.27 13.19
C PHE A 171 10.73 -4.74 11.91
N LYS A 172 10.30 -6.01 11.85
CA LYS A 172 9.51 -6.50 10.71
C LYS A 172 8.08 -6.01 10.79
N TYR A 173 7.58 -5.39 9.73
CA TYR A 173 6.25 -4.79 9.73
C TYR A 173 5.15 -5.76 10.17
N HIS A 174 5.16 -7.01 9.67
CA HIS A 174 4.12 -7.98 9.97
C HIS A 174 4.13 -8.49 11.43
N ASP A 175 5.21 -8.26 12.19
CA ASP A 175 5.29 -8.68 13.59
C ASP A 175 4.37 -7.81 14.45
N ILE A 176 4.12 -6.55 14.06
CA ILE A 176 3.24 -5.61 14.78
C ILE A 176 1.93 -5.37 14.02
N PHE A 177 2.00 -5.37 12.69
CA PHE A 177 0.86 -5.09 11.81
C PHE A 177 0.52 -6.33 10.99
N ASP A 178 -0.07 -7.30 11.68
CA ASP A 178 -0.39 -8.60 11.10
C ASP A 178 -1.49 -8.50 10.03
N LYS A 179 -1.52 -9.49 9.12
CA LYS A 179 -2.45 -9.49 7.98
C LYS A 179 -3.89 -9.79 8.39
N LEU A 180 -4.11 -10.47 9.51
CA LEU A 180 -5.42 -10.95 9.96
C LEU A 180 -6.11 -9.95 10.90
N GLY A 181 -5.39 -8.94 11.38
CA GLY A 181 -5.90 -7.93 12.32
C GLY A 181 -5.83 -8.37 13.78
N ILE A 182 -5.18 -9.49 14.09
CA ILE A 182 -5.15 -10.08 15.44
C ILE A 182 -4.49 -9.13 16.44
N VAL A 183 -3.42 -8.45 16.06
CA VAL A 183 -2.76 -7.44 16.93
C VAL A 183 -3.65 -6.22 17.08
N LYS A 184 -4.36 -5.81 16.02
CA LYS A 184 -5.30 -4.69 16.10
C LYS A 184 -6.43 -4.99 17.07
N ASP A 185 -7.00 -6.19 17.00
CA ASP A 185 -8.05 -6.66 17.90
C ASP A 185 -7.53 -6.72 19.34
N PHE A 186 -6.34 -7.29 19.56
CA PHE A 186 -5.68 -7.27 20.87
C PHE A 186 -5.53 -5.85 21.44
N VAL A 187 -5.06 -4.90 20.62
CA VAL A 187 -4.88 -3.50 21.03
C VAL A 187 -6.21 -2.85 21.39
N ASN A 188 -7.28 -3.13 20.63
CA ASN A 188 -8.61 -2.60 20.91
C ASN A 188 -9.22 -3.19 22.18
N GLU A 189 -9.11 -4.51 22.38
CA GLU A 189 -9.64 -5.21 23.56
C GLU A 189 -8.88 -4.85 24.85
N ASN A 190 -7.59 -4.54 24.74
CA ASN A 190 -6.71 -4.29 25.88
C ASN A 190 -6.25 -2.82 25.95
N ARG A 191 -7.03 -1.90 25.36
CA ARG A 191 -6.69 -0.48 25.25
C ARG A 191 -6.36 0.14 26.61
N ASP A 192 -7.14 -0.16 27.64
CA ASP A 192 -6.92 0.36 29.00
C ASP A 192 -5.58 -0.08 29.60
N LEU A 193 -5.14 -1.31 29.34
CA LEU A 193 -3.84 -1.81 29.82
C LEU A 193 -2.68 -1.11 29.12
N ILE A 194 -2.82 -0.89 27.81
CA ILE A 194 -1.83 -0.18 26.99
C ILE A 194 -1.79 1.30 27.41
N GLU A 195 -2.93 1.93 27.67
CA GLU A 195 -3.00 3.31 28.13
C GLU A 195 -2.40 3.50 29.53
N GLN A 196 -2.63 2.56 30.44
CA GLN A 196 -1.96 2.55 31.74
C GLN A 196 -0.43 2.44 31.60
N TYR A 197 0.06 1.58 30.71
CA TYR A 197 1.49 1.49 30.41
C TYR A 197 2.03 2.80 29.85
N PHE A 198 1.35 3.37 28.86
CA PHE A 198 1.69 4.63 28.22
C PHE A 198 1.78 5.79 29.22
N ASN A 199 0.77 5.95 30.08
CA ASN A 199 0.73 7.02 31.07
C ASN A 199 1.87 6.89 32.10
N LYS A 200 2.15 5.67 32.58
CA LYS A 200 3.30 5.41 33.46
C LYS A 200 4.63 5.69 32.77
N TYR A 201 4.76 5.30 31.50
CA TYR A 201 5.96 5.57 30.72
C TYR A 201 6.18 7.08 30.58
N LYS A 202 5.13 7.84 30.23
CA LYS A 202 5.19 9.31 30.14
C LYS A 202 5.52 9.98 31.47
N GLU A 203 4.93 9.53 32.57
CA GLU A 203 5.26 10.03 33.91
C GLU A 203 6.75 9.85 34.21
N LEU A 204 7.30 8.64 34.00
CA LEU A 204 8.72 8.35 34.22
C LEU A 204 9.63 9.15 33.28
N LEU A 205 9.20 9.34 32.03
CA LEU A 205 9.93 10.16 31.06
C LEU A 205 9.96 11.63 31.47
N SER A 206 8.87 12.16 32.05
CA SER A 206 8.81 13.54 32.55
C SER A 206 9.73 13.80 33.75
N LEU A 207 10.06 12.75 34.52
CA LEU A 207 11.01 12.80 35.64
C LEU A 207 12.46 12.61 35.19
N SER A 208 12.68 12.33 33.90
CA SER A 208 14.02 12.12 33.37
C SER A 208 14.82 13.42 33.37
N LYS A 209 16.12 13.30 33.65
CA LYS A 209 17.04 14.44 33.51
C LYS A 209 17.53 14.60 32.07
N VAL A 210 17.47 13.51 31.29
CA VAL A 210 17.99 13.42 29.92
C VAL A 210 16.87 13.61 28.91
N PHE A 211 15.78 12.85 29.06
CA PHE A 211 14.60 12.98 28.20
C PHE A 211 13.71 14.09 28.73
N LYS A 212 13.18 14.93 27.84
CA LYS A 212 12.36 16.08 28.25
C LYS A 212 11.18 16.27 27.31
N HIS A 213 10.02 16.52 27.91
CA HIS A 213 8.87 17.10 27.23
C HIS A 213 9.13 18.62 27.09
N THR A 214 8.99 19.18 25.89
CA THR A 214 9.11 20.62 25.65
C THR A 214 7.90 21.14 24.90
N GLU A 215 7.68 22.46 24.89
CA GLU A 215 6.54 23.08 24.20
C GLU A 215 6.50 22.80 22.69
N ILE A 216 7.64 22.46 22.08
CA ILE A 216 7.81 22.24 20.64
C ILE A 216 7.88 20.73 20.31
N GLY A 217 7.91 19.86 21.33
CA GLY A 217 7.97 18.41 21.15
C GLY A 217 8.83 17.69 22.20
N ASP A 218 8.86 16.36 22.10
CA ASP A 218 9.53 15.50 23.09
C ASP A 218 10.94 15.15 22.64
N PHE A 219 11.95 15.45 23.45
CA PHE A 219 13.23 14.75 23.32
C PHE A 219 13.16 13.41 24.07
N GLY A 220 12.56 12.42 23.41
CA GLY A 220 12.41 11.05 23.89
C GLY A 220 13.52 10.09 23.45
N THR A 221 13.31 8.79 23.67
CA THR A 221 14.30 7.74 23.36
C THR A 221 14.62 7.61 21.87
N ASN A 222 13.65 7.88 20.98
CA ASN A 222 13.84 7.81 19.53
C ASN A 222 14.79 8.91 19.04
N HIS A 223 14.52 10.16 19.41
CA HIS A 223 15.38 11.31 19.09
C HIS A 223 16.81 11.14 19.64
N ALA A 224 16.95 10.54 20.82
CA ALA A 224 18.26 10.21 21.39
C ALA A 224 19.02 9.17 20.55
N ASN A 225 18.33 8.17 19.99
CA ASN A 225 18.92 7.20 19.07
C ASN A 225 19.35 7.85 17.75
N ASP A 226 18.56 8.79 17.22
CA ASP A 226 18.91 9.50 15.99
C ASP A 226 20.15 10.38 16.18
N LEU A 227 20.23 11.08 17.32
CA LEU A 227 21.43 11.82 17.70
C LEU A 227 22.66 10.90 17.84
N LYS A 228 22.49 9.72 18.46
CA LYS A 228 23.57 8.71 18.53
C LYS A 228 24.05 8.32 17.14
N LYS A 229 23.14 7.95 16.23
CA LYS A 229 23.49 7.57 14.85
C LYS A 229 24.22 8.70 14.12
N ALA A 230 23.75 9.94 14.24
CA ALA A 230 24.38 11.10 13.61
C ALA A 230 25.84 11.31 14.07
N LEU A 231 26.16 10.94 15.31
CA LEU A 231 27.47 11.15 15.94
C LEU A 231 28.32 9.88 16.05
N GLU A 232 27.84 8.74 15.52
CA GLU A 232 28.46 7.42 15.66
C GLU A 232 29.88 7.36 15.07
N ASN A 233 30.13 8.08 13.97
CA ASN A 233 31.47 8.12 13.35
C ASN A 233 32.52 8.88 14.19
N GLY A 234 32.10 9.52 15.28
CA GLY A 234 32.94 10.23 16.24
C GLY A 234 33.65 11.49 15.71
N ARG A 235 33.41 11.90 14.45
CA ARG A 235 34.11 13.04 13.83
C ARG A 235 33.82 14.36 14.55
N PHE A 236 32.57 14.56 14.99
CA PHE A 236 32.16 15.70 15.79
C PHE A 236 33.04 15.89 17.03
N PHE A 237 33.20 14.81 17.81
CA PHE A 237 34.02 14.81 19.01
C PHE A 237 35.52 14.93 18.71
N LYS A 238 36.02 14.27 17.65
CA LYS A 238 37.42 14.38 17.20
C LYS A 238 37.79 15.78 16.71
N ALA A 239 36.82 16.59 16.31
CA ALA A 239 36.99 18.01 15.98
C ALA A 239 36.99 18.94 17.22
N ASN A 240 37.07 18.37 18.44
CA ASN A 240 37.02 19.08 19.73
C ASN A 240 35.68 19.78 20.02
N HIS A 241 34.58 19.32 19.42
CA HIS A 241 33.24 19.73 19.84
C HIS A 241 32.75 18.88 21.02
N SER A 242 31.85 19.44 21.83
CA SER A 242 31.18 18.76 22.94
C SER A 242 29.68 19.03 22.93
N LEU A 243 28.92 18.18 23.62
CA LEU A 243 27.49 18.36 23.89
C LEU A 243 27.28 18.58 25.39
N MET A 244 26.25 19.35 25.76
CA MET A 244 25.80 19.45 27.14
C MET A 244 24.47 18.70 27.28
N ILE A 245 24.44 17.63 28.07
CA ILE A 245 23.25 16.80 28.29
C ILE A 245 23.05 16.64 29.79
N ALA A 246 21.89 17.03 30.31
CA ALA A 246 21.57 16.95 31.74
C ALA A 246 22.65 17.58 32.66
N GLU A 247 23.22 18.73 32.25
CA GLU A 247 24.33 19.43 32.93
C GLU A 247 25.69 18.72 32.89
N GLU A 248 25.80 17.63 32.11
CA GLU A 248 27.05 16.90 31.88
C GLU A 248 27.64 17.21 30.50
N GLU A 249 28.94 17.52 30.47
CA GLU A 249 29.67 17.79 29.22
C GLU A 249 30.18 16.49 28.58
N ILE A 250 29.69 16.19 27.38
CA ILE A 250 29.95 14.96 26.64
C ILE A 250 30.97 15.20 25.54
N LYS A 251 32.12 14.53 25.63
CA LYS A 251 33.27 14.70 24.72
C LYS A 251 33.55 13.50 23.83
N ASN A 252 32.76 12.43 23.92
CA ASN A 252 32.93 11.25 23.08
C ASN A 252 31.62 10.46 22.93
N TYR A 253 31.55 9.65 21.86
CA TYR A 253 30.39 8.84 21.53
C TYR A 253 30.03 7.80 22.59
N ASN A 254 31.02 7.15 23.20
CA ASN A 254 30.77 6.11 24.20
C ASN A 254 30.00 6.69 25.40
N LYS A 255 30.41 7.87 25.87
CA LYS A 255 29.73 8.55 26.98
C LYS A 255 28.33 9.03 26.62
N LEU A 256 28.15 9.55 25.40
CA LEU A 256 26.82 9.89 24.86
C LEU A 256 25.89 8.66 24.88
N SER A 257 26.38 7.53 24.35
CA SER A 257 25.63 6.29 24.30
C SER A 257 25.32 5.76 25.71
N GLU A 258 26.27 5.81 26.62
CA GLU A 258 26.10 5.37 28.02
C GLU A 258 24.96 6.15 28.70
N ILE A 259 24.98 7.49 28.68
CA ILE A 259 23.95 8.30 29.34
C ILE A 259 22.55 7.99 28.82
N PHE A 260 22.40 7.87 27.50
CA PHE A 260 21.10 7.57 26.89
C PHE A 260 20.61 6.17 27.23
N GLU A 261 21.48 5.16 27.20
CA GLU A 261 21.12 3.79 27.55
C GLU A 261 20.85 3.64 29.05
N GLU A 262 21.63 4.27 29.92
CA GLU A 262 21.42 4.25 31.37
C GLU A 262 20.07 4.84 31.74
N GLU A 263 19.73 6.01 31.21
CA GLU A 263 18.45 6.65 31.53
C GLU A 263 17.28 5.87 30.90
N LYS A 264 17.42 5.36 29.68
CA LYS A 264 16.42 4.48 29.06
C LYS A 264 16.18 3.24 29.92
N ASN A 265 17.26 2.58 30.35
CA ASN A 265 17.19 1.38 31.18
C ASN A 265 16.61 1.68 32.56
N LYS A 266 16.89 2.84 33.15
CA LYS A 266 16.31 3.27 34.43
C LYS A 266 14.78 3.41 34.33
N ILE A 267 14.28 3.99 33.23
CA ILE A 267 12.83 4.08 32.97
C ILE A 267 12.24 2.68 32.77
N LEU A 268 12.82 1.89 31.85
CA LEU A 268 12.29 0.57 31.51
C LEU A 268 12.40 -0.45 32.65
N ASN A 269 13.37 -0.30 33.56
CA ASN A 269 13.53 -1.15 34.73
C ASN A 269 12.72 -0.72 35.94
N ASN A 270 11.95 0.38 35.87
CA ASN A 270 11.05 0.77 36.94
C ASN A 270 10.04 -0.34 37.24
N GLU A 271 9.92 -0.72 38.51
CA GLU A 271 9.07 -1.82 38.96
C GLU A 271 7.59 -1.64 38.55
N ASN A 272 7.06 -0.42 38.63
CA ASN A 272 5.67 -0.16 38.26
C ASN A 272 5.42 -0.29 36.76
N LEU A 273 6.40 0.10 35.95
CA LEU A 273 6.34 -0.04 34.49
C LEU A 273 6.51 -1.51 34.08
N LYS A 274 7.46 -2.23 34.68
CA LYS A 274 7.64 -3.69 34.51
C LYS A 274 6.38 -4.46 34.86
N ASN A 275 5.75 -4.15 35.99
CA ASN A 275 4.50 -4.78 36.41
C ASN A 275 3.36 -4.51 35.40
N SER A 276 3.30 -3.28 34.87
CA SER A 276 2.34 -2.92 33.83
C SER A 276 2.58 -3.72 32.54
N PHE A 277 3.84 -3.85 32.11
CA PHE A 277 4.22 -4.67 30.95
C PHE A 277 3.90 -6.15 31.16
N ALA A 278 4.22 -6.70 32.32
CA ALA A 278 3.96 -8.09 32.66
C ALA A 278 2.46 -8.44 32.61
N ASN A 279 1.57 -7.48 32.95
CA ASN A 279 0.14 -7.67 32.80
C ASN A 279 -0.29 -7.76 31.33
N ILE A 280 0.27 -6.93 30.46
CA ILE A 280 0.05 -6.99 29.00
C ILE A 280 0.58 -8.33 28.46
N GLU A 281 1.79 -8.73 28.85
CA GLU A 281 2.38 -10.01 28.42
C GLU A 281 1.53 -11.22 28.81
N LYS A 282 0.90 -11.22 29.99
CA LYS A 282 0.00 -12.30 30.41
C LYS A 282 -1.16 -12.48 29.43
N VAL A 283 -1.76 -11.39 28.95
CA VAL A 283 -2.84 -11.46 27.96
C VAL A 283 -2.31 -11.93 26.61
N ILE A 284 -1.15 -11.41 26.18
CA ILE A 284 -0.50 -11.83 24.93
C ILE A 284 -0.22 -13.34 24.95
N ASN A 285 0.29 -13.88 26.06
CA ASN A 285 0.62 -15.29 26.20
C ASN A 285 -0.60 -16.22 26.10
N ALA A 286 -1.82 -15.70 26.30
CA ALA A 286 -3.05 -16.49 26.11
C ALA A 286 -3.33 -16.79 24.63
N ASN A 287 -2.81 -15.98 23.69
CA ASN A 287 -2.96 -16.18 22.26
C ASN A 287 -1.62 -16.51 21.58
N LYS A 288 -1.49 -17.74 21.09
CA LYS A 288 -0.27 -18.21 20.39
C LYS A 288 0.03 -17.43 19.10
N GLU A 289 -0.99 -16.84 18.46
CA GLU A 289 -0.83 -16.09 17.22
C GLU A 289 -0.14 -14.73 17.46
N LEU A 290 -0.15 -14.22 18.70
CA LEU A 290 0.54 -12.98 19.08
C LEU A 290 2.04 -13.18 19.39
N LYS A 291 2.61 -14.36 19.12
CA LYS A 291 4.01 -14.63 19.46
C LYS A 291 4.99 -13.67 18.78
N ALA A 292 4.80 -13.39 17.48
CA ALA A 292 5.67 -12.47 16.75
C ALA A 292 5.58 -11.04 17.32
N PHE A 293 4.37 -10.59 17.63
CA PHE A 293 4.11 -9.32 18.30
C PHE A 293 4.78 -9.26 19.67
N LYS A 294 4.66 -10.31 20.48
CA LYS A 294 5.35 -10.45 21.76
C LYS A 294 6.86 -10.27 21.62
N ASP A 295 7.46 -10.98 20.66
CA ASP A 295 8.90 -10.94 20.45
C ASP A 295 9.35 -9.53 20.00
N ALA A 296 8.53 -8.81 19.22
CA ALA A 296 8.81 -7.43 18.82
C ALA A 296 8.76 -6.46 20.00
N ILE A 297 7.69 -6.45 20.81
CA ILE A 297 7.57 -5.53 21.96
C ILE A 297 8.52 -5.88 23.11
N ASN A 298 9.05 -7.11 23.18
CA ASN A 298 10.07 -7.47 24.15
C ASN A 298 11.47 -6.98 23.77
N ARG A 299 11.74 -6.85 22.47
CA ARG A 299 12.97 -6.20 22.00
C ARG A 299 12.91 -4.71 22.23
N ASP A 300 11.73 -4.13 22.11
CA ASP A 300 11.50 -2.71 22.35
C ASP A 300 10.12 -2.44 22.95
N ASN A 301 10.07 -2.31 24.28
CA ASN A 301 8.81 -2.05 24.99
C ASN A 301 8.24 -0.66 24.68
N THR A 302 9.05 0.26 24.16
CA THR A 302 8.56 1.61 23.80
C THR A 302 7.54 1.56 22.68
N LEU A 303 7.54 0.49 21.87
CA LEU A 303 6.55 0.28 20.80
C LEU A 303 5.10 0.25 21.32
N LEU A 304 4.88 -0.17 22.57
CA LEU A 304 3.53 -0.15 23.18
C LEU A 304 2.96 1.25 23.28
N THR A 305 3.82 2.28 23.39
CA THR A 305 3.38 3.66 23.55
C THR A 305 2.75 4.23 22.27
N GLU A 306 3.13 3.70 21.11
CA GLU A 306 2.60 4.12 19.80
C GLU A 306 1.30 3.38 19.42
N LEU A 307 1.05 2.20 20.01
CA LEU A 307 -0.09 1.35 19.64
C LEU A 307 -1.45 1.92 20.03
N LEU A 308 -1.52 2.91 20.93
CA LEU A 308 -2.77 3.60 21.25
C LEU A 308 -3.43 4.23 20.01
N ASN A 309 -2.62 4.65 19.04
CA ASN A 309 -3.06 5.09 17.72
C ASN A 309 -2.52 4.15 16.63
N TYR A 310 -3.02 2.90 16.66
CA TYR A 310 -2.56 1.81 15.80
C TYR A 310 -2.49 2.17 14.30
N ASP A 311 -3.53 2.80 13.74
CA ASP A 311 -3.56 3.12 12.30
C ASP A 311 -2.58 4.25 11.93
N SER A 312 -2.40 5.25 12.80
CA SER A 312 -1.36 6.28 12.59
C SER A 312 0.03 5.69 12.73
N PHE A 313 0.24 4.76 13.67
CA PHE A 313 1.54 4.12 13.84
C PHE A 313 1.94 3.28 12.62
N ARG A 314 0.98 2.61 11.97
CA ARG A 314 1.21 1.91 10.68
C ARG A 314 1.79 2.84 9.62
N GLU A 315 1.17 4.01 9.46
CA GLU A 315 1.61 5.03 8.52
C GLU A 315 3.01 5.55 8.86
N LYS A 316 3.23 5.92 10.13
CA LYS A 316 4.52 6.39 10.65
C LYS A 316 5.66 5.43 10.35
N VAL A 317 5.43 4.13 10.56
CA VAL A 317 6.43 3.08 10.31
C VAL A 317 6.72 2.92 8.81
N LEU A 318 5.70 2.98 7.94
CA LEU A 318 5.93 2.93 6.50
C LEU A 318 6.71 4.14 5.99
N PHE A 319 6.42 5.34 6.49
CA PHE A 319 7.19 6.54 6.16
C PHE A 319 8.64 6.41 6.62
N SER A 320 8.87 5.89 7.82
CA SER A 320 10.22 5.60 8.31
C SER A 320 10.99 4.63 7.40
N TYR A 321 10.34 3.58 6.92
CA TYR A 321 10.97 2.64 5.98
C TYR A 321 11.25 3.26 4.61
N LEU A 322 10.29 4.03 4.07
CA LEU A 322 10.45 4.74 2.80
C LEU A 322 11.57 5.79 2.88
N LYS A 323 11.68 6.50 4.01
CA LYS A 323 12.73 7.49 4.27
C LYS A 323 14.13 6.89 4.25
N GLN A 324 14.29 5.64 4.69
CA GLN A 324 15.58 4.94 4.61
C GLN A 324 16.02 4.66 3.15
N PHE A 325 15.09 4.67 2.20
CA PHE A 325 15.33 4.56 0.77
C PHE A 325 14.91 5.84 0.02
N ILE A 326 15.06 7.00 0.67
CA ILE A 326 14.51 8.27 0.16
C ILE A 326 14.97 8.62 -1.26
N GLN A 327 16.19 8.23 -1.64
CA GLN A 327 16.67 8.50 -3.00
C GLN A 327 15.87 7.74 -4.06
N ASN A 328 15.52 6.48 -3.80
CA ASN A 328 14.66 5.69 -4.68
C ASN A 328 13.23 6.28 -4.73
N VAL A 329 12.72 6.75 -3.59
CA VAL A 329 11.41 7.40 -3.52
C VAL A 329 11.40 8.69 -4.35
N ARG A 330 12.40 9.56 -4.17
CA ARG A 330 12.55 10.80 -4.94
C ARG A 330 12.63 10.54 -6.43
N SER A 331 13.52 9.65 -6.86
CA SER A 331 13.67 9.32 -8.28
C SER A 331 12.37 8.79 -8.89
N LEU A 332 11.62 7.97 -8.16
CA LEU A 332 10.32 7.46 -8.63
C LEU A 332 9.26 8.57 -8.71
N VAL A 333 9.19 9.46 -7.72
CA VAL A 333 8.24 10.59 -7.71
C VAL A 333 8.58 11.60 -8.81
N GLU A 334 9.86 11.91 -9.01
CA GLU A 334 10.32 12.80 -10.08
C GLU A 334 9.97 12.22 -11.46
N LEU A 335 10.26 10.94 -11.70
CA LEU A 335 9.87 10.26 -12.94
C LEU A 335 8.35 10.28 -13.14
N TYR A 336 7.58 10.00 -12.09
CA TYR A 336 6.11 10.07 -12.17
C TYR A 336 5.62 11.47 -12.53
N ARG A 337 6.15 12.52 -11.90
CA ARG A 337 5.82 13.92 -12.22
C ARG A 337 6.20 14.29 -13.64
N GLU A 338 7.33 13.81 -14.15
CA GLU A 338 7.77 14.02 -15.54
C GLU A 338 6.82 13.36 -16.55
N LYS A 339 6.41 12.10 -16.29
CA LYS A 339 5.58 11.33 -17.23
C LYS A 339 4.09 11.64 -17.12
N LYS A 340 3.61 12.18 -16.00
CA LYS A 340 2.20 12.47 -15.76
C LYS A 340 1.53 13.35 -16.83
N PRO A 341 2.14 14.47 -17.29
CA PRO A 341 1.56 15.26 -18.38
C PRO A 341 1.39 14.48 -19.68
N GLU A 342 2.35 13.61 -20.01
CA GLU A 342 2.29 12.76 -21.22
C GLU A 342 1.19 11.72 -21.09
N ILE A 343 1.05 11.06 -19.93
CA ILE A 343 -0.07 10.15 -19.63
C ILE A 343 -1.42 10.88 -19.81
N GLU A 344 -1.55 12.09 -19.28
CA GLU A 344 -2.78 12.88 -19.40
C GLU A 344 -3.09 13.29 -20.85
N GLU A 345 -2.07 13.64 -21.64
CA GLU A 345 -2.22 13.96 -23.06
C GLU A 345 -2.65 12.73 -23.86
N ILE A 346 -2.00 11.59 -23.61
CA ILE A 346 -2.31 10.31 -24.22
C ILE A 346 -3.77 9.90 -23.94
N ILE A 347 -4.24 10.04 -22.70
CA ILE A 347 -5.63 9.76 -22.31
C ILE A 347 -6.60 10.74 -23.01
N LYS A 348 -6.26 12.03 -23.10
CA LYS A 348 -7.07 13.02 -23.80
C LYS A 348 -7.20 12.70 -25.29
N GLN A 349 -6.11 12.27 -25.93
CA GLN A 349 -6.11 11.93 -27.36
C GLN A 349 -6.93 10.67 -27.62
N ALA A 350 -6.77 9.63 -26.80
CA ALA A 350 -7.57 8.40 -26.91
C ALA A 350 -9.07 8.69 -26.80
N ASN A 351 -9.48 9.59 -25.89
CA ASN A 351 -10.88 9.98 -25.72
C ASN A 351 -11.44 10.84 -26.88
N LYS A 352 -10.59 11.56 -27.62
CA LYS A 352 -11.02 12.29 -28.82
C LYS A 352 -11.23 11.34 -30.00
N ASP A 353 -10.30 10.40 -30.17
CA ASP A 353 -10.33 9.40 -31.24
C ASP A 353 -11.54 8.44 -31.11
N GLN A 354 -12.17 8.34 -29.94
CA GLN A 354 -13.41 7.58 -29.74
C GLN A 354 -14.70 8.36 -30.07
N LYS A 355 -14.61 9.70 -30.22
CA LYS A 355 -15.77 10.57 -30.51
C LYS A 355 -15.91 10.91 -31.99
N GLU A 356 -14.87 10.68 -32.78
CA GLU A 356 -14.88 10.71 -34.24
C GLU A 356 -15.21 9.32 -34.79
#